data_AF-A0A4Q6BB17-F1
#
_entry.id   AF-A0A4Q6BB17-F1
#
_cell.length_a   1.000
_cell.length_b   1.000
_cell.length_c   1.000
_cell.angle_alpha   90.00
_cell.angle_beta   90.00
_cell.angle_gamma   90.00
#
_symmetry.space_group_name_H-M   'P 1'
#
loop_
_entity.id
_entity.type
_entity.pdbx_description
1 polymer ?
#
loop_
_entity_poly.entity_id
_entity_poly.type
_entity_poly.pdbx_seq_one_letter_code
_entity_poly.pdbx_strand_id
1 'polypeptide(L)'
;MEHTTIEIRGAHEHNLKQIDLSIPRQKITVVTGVSGSGKSSLAFDTILAEANRRFFYTLSHYSRQFLDLGSRPKIRSAAGLSPAIALAQNETQASVRASVASLSDIGEMLGVLFARFAEKRCPTHDLPTEARSLDEIVNFAKSQYFGRTIAVTVTVADQKKGQFKKQLEGYVKKGYSKAFIDGKLSDIDPIPNLAKDEKHDIALIVDSLKVDPSKEARLRRSIETSLQLGEGLACIHTIDTKGKLESRTGQHLSLQAGCPVCHFAWPRLDSRHFSPNSLGRCEECDGRGVIIEDEDDKEKGEESFEPETCHNCHGTGLDPKLKSIVFRGRSIQKFYMSTIKDLHDFVYA
;
A
#
# COMPACT_ATOMS: atom_id res chain seq x y z
N MET A 1 7.53 46.19 15.16
CA MET A 1 6.67 46.79 14.11
C MET A 1 6.61 45.80 12.97
N GLU A 2 5.43 45.39 12.53
CA GLU A 2 5.32 44.55 11.35
C GLU A 2 5.69 45.37 10.12
N HIS A 3 6.74 44.96 9.41
CA HIS A 3 7.03 45.52 8.10
C HIS A 3 5.92 45.11 7.14
N THR A 4 5.25 46.07 6.52
CA THR A 4 4.24 45.85 5.47
C THR A 4 4.86 45.66 4.08
N THR A 5 6.13 46.04 3.92
CA THR A 5 6.90 45.94 2.67
C THR A 5 8.26 45.29 2.90
N ILE A 6 8.78 44.60 1.88
CA ILE A 6 10.19 44.25 1.74
C ILE A 6 10.87 45.45 1.09
N GLU A 7 11.82 46.05 1.79
CA GLU A 7 12.60 47.16 1.28
C GLU A 7 13.97 46.69 0.88
N ILE A 8 14.36 46.98 -0.37
CA ILE A 8 15.74 46.79 -0.86
C ILE A 8 16.26 48.15 -1.26
N ARG A 9 17.42 48.52 -0.73
CA ARG A 9 18.06 49.80 -1.01
C ARG A 9 19.43 49.61 -1.63
N GLY A 10 19.71 50.36 -2.70
CA GLY A 10 20.98 50.42 -3.40
C GLY A 10 21.39 49.08 -4.00
N ALA A 11 20.46 48.34 -4.60
CA ALA A 11 20.78 47.07 -5.25
C ALA A 11 21.58 47.30 -6.54
N HIS A 12 22.79 46.73 -6.61
CA HIS A 12 23.72 46.88 -7.72
C HIS A 12 24.43 45.57 -8.07
N GLU A 13 23.74 44.44 -7.89
CA GLU A 13 24.19 43.13 -8.35
C GLU A 13 24.16 43.05 -9.88
N HIS A 14 25.20 42.48 -10.49
CA HIS A 14 25.40 42.41 -11.93
C HIS A 14 25.18 43.76 -12.65
N ASN A 15 24.10 43.90 -13.42
CA ASN A 15 23.77 45.07 -14.21
C ASN A 15 22.71 46.00 -13.56
N LEU A 16 22.36 45.76 -12.29
CA LEU A 16 21.48 46.64 -11.53
C LEU A 16 22.16 47.98 -11.25
N LYS A 17 21.43 49.07 -11.47
CA LYS A 17 21.95 50.45 -11.39
C LYS A 17 21.63 51.12 -10.06
N GLN A 18 22.06 50.51 -8.94
CA GLN A 18 21.82 51.01 -7.58
C GLN A 18 20.34 51.32 -7.29
N ILE A 19 19.45 50.37 -7.60
CA ILE A 19 18.01 50.59 -7.51
C ILE A 19 17.51 50.49 -6.06
N ASP A 20 16.55 51.35 -5.72
CA ASP A 20 15.76 51.30 -4.49
C ASP A 20 14.34 50.82 -4.83
N LEU A 21 13.82 49.84 -4.09
CA LEU A 21 12.47 49.29 -4.32
C LEU A 21 11.80 48.88 -3.02
N SER A 22 10.46 48.87 -3.05
CA SER A 22 9.61 48.44 -1.96
C SER A 22 8.57 47.48 -2.49
N ILE A 23 8.66 46.20 -2.09
CA ILE A 23 7.76 45.13 -2.52
C ILE A 23 6.70 44.93 -1.44
N PRO A 24 5.40 44.99 -1.75
CA PRO A 24 4.36 44.72 -0.78
C PRO A 24 4.41 43.27 -0.30
N ARG A 25 4.39 43.05 1.02
CA ARG A 25 4.29 41.70 1.58
C ARG A 25 2.88 41.15 1.40
N GLN A 26 2.77 39.82 1.41
CA GLN A 26 1.49 39.10 1.30
C GLN A 26 0.71 39.42 0.01
N LYS A 27 1.42 39.83 -1.05
CA LYS A 27 0.86 40.03 -2.39
C LYS A 27 1.66 39.26 -3.41
N ILE A 28 1.00 38.81 -4.47
CA ILE A 28 1.67 38.27 -5.65
C ILE A 28 2.32 39.45 -6.37
N THR A 29 3.65 39.48 -6.38
CA THR A 29 4.43 40.51 -7.06
C THR A 29 5.08 39.90 -8.30
N VAL A 30 4.82 40.48 -9.46
CA VAL A 30 5.39 40.02 -10.74
C VAL A 30 6.49 40.98 -11.17
N VAL A 31 7.70 40.47 -11.36
CA VAL A 31 8.83 41.24 -11.92
C VAL A 31 8.88 40.98 -13.43
N THR A 32 8.64 42.02 -14.22
CA THR A 32 8.60 41.93 -15.69
C THR A 32 9.64 42.84 -16.35
N GLY A 33 9.93 42.60 -17.63
CA GLY A 33 10.94 43.34 -18.40
C GLY A 33 11.63 42.48 -19.47
N VAL A 34 12.31 43.12 -20.42
CA VAL A 34 13.03 42.46 -21.53
C VAL A 34 14.13 41.52 -21.04
N SER A 35 14.55 40.55 -21.87
CA SER A 35 15.67 39.67 -21.53
C SER A 35 16.92 40.50 -21.21
N GLY A 36 17.68 40.10 -20.19
CA GLY A 36 18.85 40.84 -19.72
C GLY A 36 18.55 42.12 -18.92
N SER A 37 17.30 42.49 -18.66
CA SER A 37 16.97 43.72 -17.90
C SER A 37 17.33 43.69 -16.40
N GLY A 38 17.94 42.61 -15.90
CA GLY A 38 18.32 42.46 -14.49
C GLY A 38 17.24 41.85 -13.59
N LYS A 39 16.17 41.25 -14.14
CA LYS A 39 15.10 40.61 -13.35
C LYS A 39 15.63 39.50 -12.45
N SER A 40 16.43 38.59 -13.03
CA SER A 40 17.01 37.47 -12.29
C SER A 40 18.03 37.97 -11.26
N SER A 41 18.84 38.96 -11.63
CA SER A 41 19.77 39.64 -10.72
C SER A 41 19.06 40.23 -9.51
N LEU A 42 17.88 40.82 -9.70
CA LEU A 42 17.07 41.36 -8.61
C LEU A 42 16.42 40.25 -7.77
N ALA A 43 15.76 39.27 -8.40
CA ALA A 43 14.97 38.28 -7.70
C ALA A 43 15.84 37.21 -7.00
N PHE A 44 16.78 36.60 -7.73
CA PHE A 44 17.60 35.49 -7.27
C PHE A 44 18.91 35.99 -6.64
N ASP A 45 19.69 36.78 -7.37
CA ASP A 45 21.05 37.14 -6.92
C ASP A 45 21.06 38.23 -5.83
N THR A 46 19.95 38.96 -5.66
CA THR A 46 19.82 40.01 -4.64
C THR A 46 18.84 39.62 -3.51
N ILE A 47 17.54 39.50 -3.82
CA ILE A 47 16.49 39.31 -2.79
C ILE A 47 16.60 37.94 -2.14
N LEU A 48 16.59 36.86 -2.93
CA LEU A 48 16.72 35.49 -2.43
C LEU A 48 18.07 35.28 -1.74
N ALA A 49 19.17 35.73 -2.36
CA ALA A 49 20.50 35.61 -1.78
C ALA A 49 20.58 36.27 -0.39
N GLU A 50 20.08 37.49 -0.21
CA GLU A 50 20.10 38.16 1.09
C GLU A 50 19.15 37.49 2.09
N ALA A 51 17.97 37.04 1.65
CA ALA A 51 17.03 36.32 2.50
C ALA A 51 17.62 35.01 3.04
N ASN A 52 18.21 34.19 2.16
CA ASN A 52 18.86 32.94 2.52
C ASN A 52 20.07 33.18 3.41
N ARG A 53 20.91 34.17 3.08
CA ARG A 53 22.04 34.55 3.93
C ARG A 53 21.56 34.87 5.34
N ARG A 54 20.57 35.76 5.51
CA ARG A 54 20.05 36.10 6.85
C ARG A 54 19.51 34.89 7.60
N PHE A 55 18.76 34.03 6.92
CA PHE A 55 18.21 32.81 7.51
C PHE A 55 19.32 31.83 7.93
N PHE A 56 20.30 31.56 7.08
CA PHE A 56 21.39 30.66 7.44
C PHE A 56 22.27 31.18 8.58
N TYR A 57 22.37 32.51 8.72
CA TYR A 57 23.02 33.13 9.88
C TYR A 57 22.23 33.00 11.19
N THR A 58 21.00 32.48 11.19
CA THR A 58 20.31 32.07 12.43
C THR A 58 20.56 30.61 12.80
N LEU A 59 21.13 29.81 11.89
CA LEU A 59 21.46 28.41 12.17
C LEU A 59 22.68 28.29 13.09
N SER A 60 22.88 27.11 13.68
CA SER A 60 24.01 26.83 14.56
C SER A 60 25.36 27.06 13.86
N HIS A 61 26.40 27.39 14.63
CA HIS A 61 27.74 27.60 14.09
C HIS A 61 28.27 26.35 13.34
N TYR A 62 27.95 25.15 13.84
CA TYR A 62 28.30 23.89 13.19
C TYR A 62 27.59 23.71 11.84
N SER A 63 26.28 23.98 11.77
CA SER A 63 25.51 23.89 10.52
C SER A 63 26.03 24.81 9.42
N ARG A 64 26.56 25.99 9.78
CA ARG A 64 27.10 26.97 8.82
C ARG A 64 28.39 26.50 8.14
N GLN A 65 29.14 25.56 8.72
CA GLN A 65 30.39 25.07 8.12
C GLN A 65 30.16 24.26 6.83
N PHE A 66 28.97 23.66 6.68
CA PHE A 66 28.60 22.83 5.53
C PHE A 66 27.70 23.57 4.54
N LEU A 67 27.36 24.83 4.81
CA LEU A 67 26.56 25.64 3.92
C LEU A 67 27.47 26.47 3.04
N ASP A 68 27.25 26.42 1.73
CA ASP A 68 27.83 27.38 0.80
C ASP A 68 27.14 28.73 1.01
N LEU A 69 27.59 29.46 2.02
CA LEU A 69 27.18 30.82 2.27
C LEU A 69 27.81 31.68 1.19
N GLY A 70 27.09 31.81 0.07
CA GLY A 70 27.47 32.68 -1.03
C GLY A 70 27.83 34.09 -0.57
N SER A 71 28.57 34.81 -1.42
CA SER A 71 29.02 36.16 -1.11
C SER A 71 27.83 37.08 -0.78
N ARG A 72 28.03 38.02 0.14
CA ARG A 72 27.00 38.99 0.48
C ARG A 72 26.57 39.77 -0.78
N PRO A 73 25.26 39.81 -1.11
CA PRO A 73 24.80 40.53 -2.28
C PRO A 73 25.08 42.03 -2.17
N LYS A 74 25.28 42.67 -3.32
CA LYS A 74 25.61 44.08 -3.49
C LYS A 74 24.39 44.97 -3.26
N ILE A 75 24.05 45.16 -1.99
CA ILE A 75 22.97 46.03 -1.51
C ILE A 75 23.45 46.93 -0.37
N ARG A 76 22.89 48.13 -0.25
CA ARG A 76 23.14 49.03 0.90
C ARG A 76 22.41 48.53 2.14
N SER A 77 21.12 48.26 2.02
CA SER A 77 20.31 47.73 3.11
C SER A 77 19.12 46.93 2.59
N ALA A 78 18.64 46.03 3.43
CA ALA A 78 17.37 45.36 3.22
C ALA A 78 16.61 45.21 4.54
N ALA A 79 15.29 45.39 4.49
CA ALA A 79 14.39 45.25 5.64
C ALA A 79 13.11 44.50 5.23
N GLY A 80 12.43 43.89 6.19
CA GLY A 80 11.20 43.14 5.93
C GLY A 80 11.36 41.82 5.18
N LEU A 81 12.59 41.35 4.94
CA LEU A 81 12.86 40.05 4.32
C LEU A 81 12.36 38.90 5.21
N SER A 82 11.81 37.87 4.57
CA SER A 82 11.42 36.60 5.20
C SER A 82 12.33 35.50 4.64
N PRO A 83 12.47 34.34 5.33
CA PRO A 83 13.08 33.17 4.71
C PRO A 83 12.43 32.90 3.35
N ALA A 84 13.25 32.68 2.33
CA ALA A 84 12.80 32.61 0.95
C ALA A 84 13.17 31.26 0.33
N ILE A 85 12.32 30.77 -0.56
CA ILE A 85 12.56 29.55 -1.33
C ILE A 85 12.42 29.94 -2.79
N ALA A 86 13.41 29.57 -3.60
CA ALA A 86 13.35 29.74 -5.04
C ALA A 86 12.87 28.46 -5.71
N LEU A 87 11.91 28.63 -6.61
CA LEU A 87 11.52 27.61 -7.56
C LEU A 87 12.12 28.02 -8.91
N ALA A 88 13.35 27.58 -9.16
CA ALA A 88 14.06 27.84 -10.42
C ALA A 88 13.69 26.77 -11.45
N GLN A 89 13.85 27.11 -12.73
CA GLN A 89 13.62 26.20 -13.86
C GLN A 89 14.77 25.21 -14.06
N ASN A 90 15.38 24.72 -12.96
CA ASN A 90 16.36 23.65 -13.04
C ASN A 90 15.63 22.32 -12.93
N GLU A 91 15.83 21.49 -13.95
CA GLU A 91 15.42 20.09 -14.00
C GLU A 91 15.78 19.45 -12.65
N THR A 92 14.77 18.99 -11.90
CA THR A 92 15.01 17.99 -10.85
C THR A 92 15.84 16.90 -11.52
N GLN A 93 17.13 16.78 -11.14
CA GLN A 93 17.96 15.71 -11.66
C GLN A 93 17.19 14.42 -11.42
N ALA A 94 16.82 13.76 -12.52
CA ALA A 94 16.01 12.57 -12.47
C ALA A 94 16.81 11.49 -11.76
N SER A 95 16.55 11.30 -10.47
CA SER A 95 16.98 10.08 -9.82
C SER A 95 16.14 8.96 -10.39
N VAL A 96 16.79 7.87 -10.82
CA VAL A 96 16.12 6.63 -11.27
C VAL A 96 15.14 6.09 -10.20
N ARG A 97 15.33 6.48 -8.94
CA ARG A 97 14.50 6.09 -7.79
C ARG A 97 13.43 7.11 -7.40
N ALA A 98 13.41 8.28 -8.03
CA ALA A 98 12.41 9.29 -7.75
C ALA A 98 11.13 9.00 -8.54
N SER A 99 10.01 8.97 -7.82
CA SER A 99 8.66 8.95 -8.39
C SER A 99 7.90 10.20 -7.96
N VAL A 100 6.78 10.49 -8.64
CA VAL A 100 5.85 11.53 -8.19
C VAL A 100 5.42 11.28 -6.74
N ALA A 101 5.18 10.01 -6.37
CA ALA A 101 4.77 9.63 -5.02
C ALA A 101 5.85 9.94 -3.96
N SER A 102 7.14 9.75 -4.28
CA SER A 102 8.22 10.07 -3.34
C SER A 102 8.54 11.56 -3.29
N LEU A 103 8.40 12.29 -4.40
CA LEU A 103 8.67 13.74 -4.44
C LEU A 103 7.57 14.58 -3.77
N SER A 104 6.37 14.02 -3.64
CA SER A 104 5.20 14.69 -3.05
C SER A 104 4.86 14.19 -1.65
N ASP A 105 5.67 13.30 -1.07
CA ASP A 105 5.42 12.59 0.19
C ASP A 105 4.12 11.75 0.23
N ILE A 106 3.36 11.69 -0.87
CA ILE A 106 2.15 10.87 -0.98
C ILE A 106 2.47 9.39 -0.77
N GLY A 107 3.65 8.92 -1.20
CA GLY A 107 4.10 7.55 -1.00
C GLY A 107 4.19 7.16 0.48
N GLU A 108 4.64 8.06 1.36
CA GLU A 108 4.69 7.80 2.80
C GLU A 108 3.28 7.71 3.40
N MET A 109 2.38 8.60 2.97
CA MET A 109 0.99 8.58 3.40
C MET A 109 0.28 7.30 2.95
N LEU A 110 0.50 6.86 1.71
CA LEU A 110 0.02 5.58 1.20
C LEU A 110 0.59 4.42 2.01
N GLY A 111 1.88 4.46 2.36
CA GLY A 111 2.49 3.43 3.19
C GLY A 111 1.84 3.32 4.58
N VAL A 112 1.52 4.44 5.22
CA VAL A 112 0.77 4.44 6.50
C VAL A 112 -0.64 3.87 6.30
N LEU A 113 -1.34 4.30 5.25
CA LEU A 113 -2.69 3.82 4.92
C LEU A 113 -2.70 2.29 4.77
N PHE A 114 -1.77 1.74 3.98
CA PHE A 114 -1.69 0.30 3.72
C PHE A 114 -1.22 -0.49 4.96
N ALA A 115 -0.26 0.02 5.73
CA ALA A 115 0.17 -0.65 6.95
C ALA A 115 -0.97 -0.81 7.97
N ARG A 116 -1.82 0.23 8.09
CA ARG A 116 -2.85 0.32 9.13
C ARG A 116 -4.22 -0.21 8.73
N PHE A 117 -4.65 0.02 7.49
CA PHE A 117 -6.04 -0.17 7.10
C PHE A 117 -6.25 -1.15 5.94
N ALA A 118 -5.18 -1.59 5.26
CA ALA A 118 -5.32 -2.59 4.21
C ALA A 118 -5.43 -4.01 4.79
N GLU A 119 -6.23 -4.84 4.14
CA GLU A 119 -6.34 -6.26 4.43
C GLU A 119 -5.05 -6.95 3.99
N LYS A 120 -4.39 -7.63 4.93
CA LYS A 120 -3.16 -8.37 4.69
C LYS A 120 -3.52 -9.80 4.31
N ARG A 121 -3.15 -10.23 3.10
CA ARG A 121 -3.45 -11.57 2.57
C ARG A 121 -2.15 -12.31 2.29
N CYS A 122 -2.23 -13.63 2.24
CA CYS A 122 -1.10 -14.49 1.93
C CYS A 122 -0.70 -14.30 0.45
N PRO A 123 0.57 -14.02 0.12
CA PRO A 123 1.00 -13.85 -1.27
C PRO A 123 0.74 -15.05 -2.17
N THR A 124 0.70 -16.26 -1.60
CA THR A 124 0.56 -17.51 -2.37
C THR A 124 -0.90 -17.98 -2.47
N HIS A 125 -1.66 -17.87 -1.38
CA HIS A 125 -3.02 -18.42 -1.30
C HIS A 125 -4.11 -17.36 -1.39
N ASP A 126 -3.74 -16.08 -1.33
CA ASP A 126 -4.66 -14.94 -1.29
C ASP A 126 -5.71 -15.03 -0.15
N LEU A 127 -5.32 -15.61 0.99
CA LEU A 127 -6.17 -15.75 2.17
C LEU A 127 -5.79 -14.72 3.25
N PRO A 128 -6.76 -14.18 4.01
CA PRO A 128 -6.47 -13.26 5.11
C PRO A 128 -5.48 -13.85 6.11
N THR A 129 -4.49 -13.05 6.53
CA THR A 129 -3.46 -13.46 7.49
C THR A 129 -3.62 -12.82 8.86
N GLU A 130 -4.60 -11.95 9.04
CA GLU A 130 -4.87 -11.32 10.33
C GLU A 130 -5.83 -12.17 11.15
N ALA A 131 -5.53 -12.31 12.43
CA ALA A 131 -6.47 -12.87 13.38
C ALA A 131 -7.71 -11.96 13.43
N ARG A 132 -8.89 -12.55 13.28
CA ARG A 132 -10.16 -11.86 13.48
C ARG A 132 -10.81 -12.37 14.75
N SER A 133 -11.39 -11.46 15.51
CA SER A 133 -12.28 -11.85 16.62
C SER A 133 -13.52 -12.57 16.08
N LEU A 134 -14.17 -13.36 16.94
CA LEU A 134 -15.43 -14.00 16.60
C LEU A 134 -16.49 -12.96 16.15
N ASP A 135 -16.52 -11.79 16.80
CA ASP A 135 -17.46 -10.72 16.47
C ASP A 135 -17.21 -10.17 15.06
N GLU A 136 -15.96 -9.93 14.69
CA GLU A 136 -15.59 -9.49 13.33
C GLU A 136 -15.94 -10.54 12.29
N ILE A 137 -15.70 -11.82 12.57
CA ILE A 137 -16.04 -12.94 11.67
C ILE A 137 -17.56 -13.02 11.46
N VAL A 138 -18.34 -12.91 12.53
CA VAL A 138 -19.81 -12.95 12.46
C VAL A 138 -20.33 -11.74 11.69
N ASN A 139 -19.81 -10.54 11.96
CA ASN A 139 -20.22 -9.33 11.24
C ASN A 139 -19.87 -9.38 9.76
N PHE A 140 -18.68 -9.89 9.43
CA PHE A 140 -18.30 -10.18 8.05
C PHE A 140 -19.30 -11.13 7.39
N ALA A 141 -19.63 -12.26 8.03
CA ALA A 141 -20.57 -13.24 7.49
C ALA A 141 -21.97 -12.65 7.28
N LYS A 142 -22.46 -11.83 8.21
CA LYS A 142 -23.74 -11.11 8.06
C LYS A 142 -23.74 -10.18 6.86
N SER A 143 -22.71 -9.34 6.73
CA SER A 143 -22.64 -8.32 5.69
C SER A 143 -22.53 -8.92 4.28
N GLN A 144 -21.70 -9.95 4.12
CA GLN A 144 -21.41 -10.53 2.80
C GLN A 144 -22.48 -11.51 2.31
N TYR A 145 -23.14 -12.22 3.22
CA TYR A 145 -24.05 -13.31 2.87
C TYR A 145 -25.52 -13.02 3.20
N PHE A 146 -25.90 -11.78 3.53
CA PHE A 146 -27.28 -11.41 3.84
C PHE A 146 -28.27 -11.94 2.81
N GLY A 147 -29.30 -12.65 3.27
CA GLY A 147 -30.34 -13.23 2.43
C GLY A 147 -29.95 -14.52 1.69
N ARG A 148 -28.68 -14.93 1.71
CA ARG A 148 -28.19 -16.18 1.10
C ARG A 148 -28.24 -17.35 2.08
N THR A 149 -28.30 -18.57 1.53
CA THR A 149 -28.13 -19.80 2.31
C THR A 149 -26.66 -20.21 2.28
N ILE A 150 -26.10 -20.46 3.46
CA ILE A 150 -24.70 -20.84 3.61
C ILE A 150 -24.58 -22.18 4.35
N ALA A 151 -23.51 -22.90 4.06
CA ALA A 151 -23.00 -23.99 4.89
C ALA A 151 -21.74 -23.50 5.60
N VAL A 152 -21.71 -23.64 6.93
CA VAL A 152 -20.49 -23.43 7.71
C VAL A 152 -19.81 -24.78 7.85
N THR A 153 -18.57 -24.86 7.39
CA THR A 153 -17.83 -26.12 7.26
C THR A 153 -16.49 -26.09 7.97
N VAL A 154 -15.97 -27.29 8.25
CA VAL A 154 -14.62 -27.51 8.74
C VAL A 154 -13.86 -28.36 7.72
N THR A 155 -12.69 -27.89 7.31
CA THR A 155 -11.84 -28.60 6.34
C THR A 155 -11.20 -29.81 7.02
N VAL A 156 -11.58 -31.01 6.60
CA VAL A 156 -10.99 -32.28 7.05
C VAL A 156 -9.80 -32.65 6.17
N ALA A 157 -9.97 -32.48 4.86
CA ALA A 157 -8.94 -32.71 3.85
C ALA A 157 -9.05 -31.67 2.74
N ASP A 158 -7.90 -31.19 2.27
CA ASP A 158 -7.78 -30.29 1.13
C ASP A 158 -6.69 -30.85 0.23
N GLN A 159 -7.09 -31.38 -0.94
CA GLN A 159 -6.20 -31.99 -1.93
C GLN A 159 -5.25 -33.07 -1.38
N LYS A 160 -5.67 -33.80 -0.33
CA LYS A 160 -4.86 -34.82 0.35
C LYS A 160 -5.25 -36.23 -0.10
N LYS A 161 -4.26 -37.10 -0.23
CA LYS A 161 -4.48 -38.53 -0.51
C LYS A 161 -4.83 -39.30 0.76
N GLY A 162 -5.83 -40.17 0.69
CA GLY A 162 -6.16 -41.08 1.78
C GLY A 162 -7.64 -41.40 1.91
N GLN A 163 -7.96 -42.35 2.78
CA GLN A 163 -9.33 -42.82 2.98
C GLN A 163 -10.10 -42.04 4.05
N PHE A 164 -9.40 -41.29 4.91
CA PHE A 164 -9.95 -40.44 5.99
C PHE A 164 -10.96 -41.08 6.97
N LYS A 165 -11.13 -42.43 6.96
CA LYS A 165 -12.10 -43.18 7.78
C LYS A 165 -12.07 -42.81 9.26
N LYS A 166 -10.90 -42.87 9.91
CA LYS A 166 -10.75 -42.55 11.34
C LYS A 166 -11.19 -41.14 11.71
N GLN A 167 -10.95 -40.16 10.82
CA GLN A 167 -11.33 -38.77 11.06
C GLN A 167 -12.85 -38.62 10.93
N LEU A 168 -13.45 -39.21 9.88
CA LEU A 168 -14.90 -39.23 9.68
C LEU A 168 -15.63 -39.97 10.83
N GLU A 169 -15.11 -41.11 11.29
CA GLU A 169 -15.63 -41.82 12.48
C GLU A 169 -15.67 -40.91 13.72
N GLY A 170 -14.62 -40.10 13.90
CA GLY A 170 -14.54 -39.14 14.99
C GLY A 170 -15.64 -38.08 14.94
N TYR A 171 -16.01 -37.63 13.74
CA TYR A 171 -17.09 -36.67 13.54
C TYR A 171 -18.49 -37.30 13.65
N VAL A 172 -18.68 -38.53 13.14
CA VAL A 172 -19.94 -39.28 13.31
C VAL A 172 -20.23 -39.50 14.79
N LYS A 173 -19.23 -39.88 15.59
CA LYS A 173 -19.37 -40.02 17.06
C LYS A 173 -19.77 -38.72 17.77
N LYS A 174 -19.41 -37.57 17.20
CA LYS A 174 -19.81 -36.24 17.70
C LYS A 174 -21.18 -35.79 17.19
N GLY A 175 -21.87 -36.60 16.38
CA GLY A 175 -23.22 -36.36 15.87
C GLY A 175 -23.30 -35.69 14.50
N TYR A 176 -22.18 -35.56 13.77
CA TYR A 176 -22.19 -35.00 12.42
C TYR A 176 -22.46 -36.08 11.38
N SER A 177 -23.34 -35.78 10.42
CA SER A 177 -23.80 -36.76 9.42
C SER A 177 -23.59 -36.35 7.97
N LYS A 178 -23.20 -35.09 7.69
CA LYS A 178 -23.07 -34.58 6.31
C LYS A 178 -21.73 -33.91 6.06
N ALA A 179 -21.19 -34.11 4.86
CA ALA A 179 -20.00 -33.43 4.37
C ALA A 179 -20.10 -33.16 2.87
N PHE A 180 -19.36 -32.17 2.39
CA PHE A 180 -19.02 -32.07 0.97
C PHE A 180 -17.77 -32.89 0.70
N ILE A 181 -17.88 -33.90 -0.16
CA ILE A 181 -16.78 -34.74 -0.62
C ILE A 181 -16.61 -34.50 -2.11
N ASP A 182 -15.45 -33.99 -2.51
CA ASP A 182 -15.11 -33.64 -3.89
C ASP A 182 -16.15 -32.70 -4.56
N GLY A 183 -16.75 -31.85 -3.73
CA GLY A 183 -17.79 -30.88 -4.11
C GLY A 183 -19.21 -31.43 -4.19
N LYS A 184 -19.44 -32.70 -3.81
CA LYS A 184 -20.79 -33.30 -3.74
C LYS A 184 -21.23 -33.43 -2.28
N LEU A 185 -22.50 -33.09 -2.02
CA LEU A 185 -23.12 -33.33 -0.72
C LEU A 185 -23.30 -34.83 -0.52
N SER A 186 -22.69 -35.36 0.53
CA SER A 186 -22.70 -36.79 0.86
C SER A 186 -22.95 -36.97 2.35
N ASP A 187 -23.70 -38.02 2.70
CA ASP A 187 -23.78 -38.49 4.08
C ASP A 187 -22.47 -39.19 4.46
N ILE A 188 -22.03 -38.98 5.70
CA ILE A 188 -20.83 -39.63 6.27
C ILE A 188 -21.18 -40.78 7.21
N ASP A 189 -22.47 -41.06 7.40
CA ASP A 189 -22.99 -42.21 8.13
C ASP A 189 -24.02 -42.94 7.24
N PRO A 190 -23.68 -44.09 6.62
CA PRO A 190 -22.45 -44.87 6.79
C PRO A 190 -21.22 -44.22 6.15
N ILE A 191 -20.03 -44.55 6.66
CA ILE A 191 -18.76 -43.92 6.23
C ILE A 191 -18.44 -44.26 4.77
N PRO A 192 -18.25 -43.26 3.90
CA PRO A 192 -17.96 -43.49 2.50
C PRO A 192 -16.58 -44.13 2.32
N ASN A 193 -16.48 -45.06 1.37
CA ASN A 193 -15.22 -45.71 1.04
C ASN A 193 -14.46 -44.87 0.00
N LEU A 194 -13.56 -44.01 0.47
CA LEU A 194 -12.71 -43.17 -0.39
C LEU A 194 -11.47 -43.92 -0.87
N ALA A 195 -10.98 -43.57 -2.06
CA ALA A 195 -9.81 -44.19 -2.66
C ALA A 195 -8.53 -43.73 -1.94
N LYS A 196 -7.61 -44.66 -1.66
CA LYS A 196 -6.40 -44.33 -0.89
C LYS A 196 -5.40 -43.46 -1.69
N ASP A 197 -5.36 -43.67 -3.00
CA ASP A 197 -4.33 -43.10 -3.88
C ASP A 197 -4.78 -41.82 -4.60
N GLU A 198 -6.07 -41.49 -4.48
CA GLU A 198 -6.69 -40.28 -5.04
C GLU A 198 -6.65 -39.14 -4.03
N LYS A 199 -6.57 -37.91 -4.54
CA LYS A 199 -6.68 -36.70 -3.71
C LYS A 199 -8.16 -36.39 -3.50
N HIS A 200 -8.54 -36.11 -2.27
CA HIS A 200 -9.90 -35.74 -1.91
C HIS A 200 -9.96 -34.38 -1.22
N ASP A 201 -11.06 -33.67 -1.49
CA ASP A 201 -11.48 -32.46 -0.78
C ASP A 201 -12.67 -32.80 0.11
N ILE A 202 -12.51 -32.65 1.43
CA ILE A 202 -13.54 -33.03 2.40
C ILE A 202 -13.80 -31.84 3.32
N ALA A 203 -14.99 -31.25 3.19
CA ALA A 203 -15.49 -30.19 4.05
C ALA A 203 -16.69 -30.69 4.85
N LEU A 204 -16.51 -30.92 6.14
CA LEU A 204 -17.57 -31.36 7.05
C LEU A 204 -18.58 -30.23 7.25
N ILE A 205 -19.88 -30.51 7.13
CA ILE A 205 -20.92 -29.51 7.36
C ILE A 205 -21.30 -29.51 8.84
N VAL A 206 -21.07 -28.38 9.51
CA VAL A 206 -21.43 -28.18 10.92
C VAL A 206 -22.86 -27.65 11.03
N ASP A 207 -23.21 -26.66 10.21
CA ASP A 207 -24.57 -26.15 10.10
C ASP A 207 -24.83 -25.62 8.69
N SER A 208 -26.12 -25.59 8.32
CA SER A 208 -26.60 -24.94 7.11
C SER A 208 -27.78 -24.04 7.46
N LEU A 209 -27.68 -22.76 7.10
CA LEU A 209 -28.68 -21.76 7.46
C LEU A 209 -28.73 -20.62 6.44
N LYS A 210 -29.92 -19.99 6.36
CA LYS A 210 -30.08 -18.70 5.69
C LYS A 210 -29.59 -17.58 6.61
N VAL A 211 -28.74 -16.70 6.10
CA VAL A 211 -28.23 -15.54 6.84
C VAL A 211 -29.32 -14.47 6.89
N ASP A 212 -29.84 -14.25 8.09
CA ASP A 212 -30.96 -13.35 8.37
C ASP A 212 -30.80 -12.76 9.78
N PRO A 213 -31.22 -11.51 10.04
CA PRO A 213 -31.11 -10.89 11.37
C PRO A 213 -31.79 -11.70 12.47
N SER A 214 -32.91 -12.37 12.18
CA SER A 214 -33.63 -13.20 13.14
C SER A 214 -32.85 -14.45 13.59
N LYS A 215 -31.87 -14.89 12.79
CA LYS A 215 -31.06 -16.10 13.03
C LYS A 215 -29.63 -15.79 13.45
N GLU A 216 -29.36 -14.56 13.86
CA GLU A 216 -28.03 -14.10 14.26
C GLU A 216 -27.40 -14.98 15.35
N ALA A 217 -28.15 -15.29 16.42
CA ALA A 217 -27.64 -16.11 17.51
C ALA A 217 -27.24 -17.52 17.04
N ARG A 218 -27.99 -18.08 16.08
CA ARG A 218 -27.66 -19.37 15.45
C ARG A 218 -26.40 -19.25 14.60
N LEU A 219 -26.31 -18.23 13.73
CA LEU A 219 -25.13 -17.98 12.91
C LEU A 219 -23.86 -17.88 13.76
N ARG A 220 -23.91 -17.09 14.84
CA ARG A 220 -22.80 -16.94 15.78
C ARG A 220 -22.39 -18.28 16.36
N ARG A 221 -23.34 -19.04 16.89
CA ARG A 221 -23.08 -20.36 17.50
C ARG A 221 -22.50 -21.34 16.51
N SER A 222 -23.00 -21.35 15.27
CA SER A 222 -22.51 -22.25 14.22
C SER A 222 -21.08 -21.91 13.80
N ILE A 223 -20.75 -20.62 13.65
CA ILE A 223 -19.38 -20.18 13.36
C ILE A 223 -18.44 -20.51 14.54
N GLU A 224 -18.85 -20.21 15.78
CA GLU A 224 -18.07 -20.52 16.98
C GLU A 224 -17.80 -22.03 17.11
N THR A 225 -18.82 -22.85 16.91
CA THR A 225 -18.70 -24.32 16.96
C THR A 225 -17.77 -24.83 15.87
N SER A 226 -17.89 -24.33 14.64
CA SER A 226 -17.00 -24.71 13.54
C SER A 226 -15.55 -24.32 13.80
N LEU A 227 -15.32 -23.10 14.32
CA LEU A 227 -13.98 -22.64 14.68
C LEU A 227 -13.40 -23.48 15.81
N GLN A 228 -14.18 -23.87 16.83
CA GLN A 228 -13.71 -24.77 17.88
C GLN A 228 -13.36 -26.17 17.34
N LEU A 229 -14.18 -26.71 16.43
CA LEU A 229 -13.95 -28.03 15.82
C LEU A 229 -12.74 -28.05 14.88
N GLY A 230 -12.51 -26.96 14.14
CA GLY A 230 -11.39 -26.80 13.23
C GLY A 230 -10.16 -26.11 13.85
N GLU A 231 -10.03 -26.14 15.18
CA GLU A 231 -8.87 -25.60 15.92
C GLU A 231 -8.54 -24.13 15.60
N GLY A 232 -9.59 -23.32 15.39
CA GLY A 232 -9.53 -21.91 15.04
C GLY A 232 -9.75 -21.61 13.56
N LEU A 233 -9.97 -22.65 12.73
CA LEU A 233 -10.24 -22.53 11.30
C LEU A 233 -11.63 -23.03 10.93
N ALA A 234 -12.30 -22.33 10.02
CA ALA A 234 -13.58 -22.76 9.45
C ALA A 234 -13.73 -22.16 8.04
N CYS A 235 -14.72 -22.64 7.29
CA CYS A 235 -15.06 -22.11 5.98
C CYS A 235 -16.56 -21.81 5.87
N ILE A 236 -16.91 -20.82 5.03
CA ILE A 236 -18.29 -20.56 4.62
C ILE A 236 -18.40 -20.88 3.13
N HIS A 237 -19.37 -21.72 2.79
CA HIS A 237 -19.74 -21.99 1.40
C HIS A 237 -21.15 -21.49 1.14
N THR A 238 -21.38 -20.89 -0.02
CA THR A 238 -22.74 -20.55 -0.47
C THR A 238 -23.37 -21.78 -1.11
N ILE A 239 -24.61 -22.08 -0.72
CA ILE A 239 -25.36 -23.25 -1.20
C ILE A 239 -26.72 -22.82 -1.75
N ASP A 240 -27.20 -23.55 -2.75
CA ASP A 240 -28.55 -23.35 -3.29
C ASP A 240 -29.63 -23.91 -2.34
N THR A 241 -30.90 -23.74 -2.71
CA THR A 241 -32.06 -24.25 -1.95
C THR A 241 -32.13 -25.77 -1.87
N LYS A 242 -31.36 -26.49 -2.70
CA LYS A 242 -31.24 -27.94 -2.72
C LYS A 242 -29.97 -28.44 -2.00
N GLY A 243 -29.18 -27.54 -1.41
CA GLY A 243 -27.95 -27.86 -0.68
C GLY A 243 -26.74 -28.11 -1.57
N LYS A 244 -26.79 -27.73 -2.85
CA LYS A 244 -25.67 -27.84 -3.79
C LYS A 244 -24.76 -26.62 -3.67
N LEU A 245 -23.44 -26.85 -3.67
CA LEU A 245 -22.44 -25.79 -3.67
C LEU A 245 -22.56 -24.92 -4.91
N GLU A 246 -22.64 -23.59 -4.73
CA GLU A 246 -22.55 -22.63 -5.83
C GLU A 246 -21.10 -22.46 -6.32
N SER A 247 -20.13 -22.54 -5.38
CA SER A 247 -18.70 -22.54 -5.67
C SER A 247 -17.99 -23.62 -4.85
N ARG A 248 -16.96 -24.22 -5.46
CA ARG A 248 -16.03 -25.11 -4.75
C ARG A 248 -15.12 -24.36 -3.79
N THR A 249 -14.84 -23.08 -4.05
CA THR A 249 -14.03 -22.24 -3.18
C THR A 249 -14.88 -21.70 -2.03
N GLY A 250 -14.50 -22.06 -0.80
CA GLY A 250 -15.09 -21.53 0.43
C GLY A 250 -14.38 -20.27 0.90
N GLN A 251 -15.11 -19.40 1.58
CA GLN A 251 -14.53 -18.26 2.28
C GLN A 251 -13.97 -18.73 3.62
N HIS A 252 -12.65 -18.66 3.77
CA HIS A 252 -11.97 -19.09 4.98
C HIS A 252 -12.18 -18.09 6.12
N LEU A 253 -12.30 -18.63 7.33
CA LEU A 253 -12.41 -17.95 8.61
C LEU A 253 -11.27 -18.44 9.51
N SER A 254 -10.60 -17.52 10.20
CA SER A 254 -9.48 -17.85 11.10
C SER A 254 -9.50 -16.96 12.33
N LEU A 255 -9.40 -17.59 13.52
CA LEU A 255 -9.06 -16.91 14.77
C LEU A 255 -7.55 -16.73 14.94
N GLN A 256 -6.75 -17.44 14.14
CA GLN A 256 -5.29 -17.42 14.23
C GLN A 256 -4.70 -16.36 13.30
N ALA A 257 -3.61 -15.74 13.75
CA ALA A 257 -2.79 -14.91 12.88
C ALA A 257 -1.95 -15.82 11.97
N GLY A 258 -1.97 -15.53 10.67
CA GLY A 258 -1.30 -16.30 9.62
C GLY A 258 -2.27 -16.95 8.63
N CYS A 259 -1.73 -17.33 7.48
CA CYS A 259 -2.47 -18.03 6.43
C CYS A 259 -2.97 -19.39 6.94
N PRO A 260 -4.26 -19.72 6.79
CA PRO A 260 -4.81 -21.02 7.20
C PRO A 260 -4.16 -22.24 6.55
N VAL A 261 -3.53 -22.07 5.38
CA VAL A 261 -2.99 -23.17 4.57
C VAL A 261 -1.50 -23.38 4.80
N CYS A 262 -0.71 -22.30 4.78
CA CYS A 262 0.75 -22.37 4.89
C CYS A 262 1.34 -21.68 6.12
N HIS A 263 0.49 -21.17 7.02
CA HIS A 263 0.88 -20.43 8.23
C HIS A 263 1.72 -19.17 8.00
N PHE A 264 1.83 -18.71 6.75
CA PHE A 264 2.51 -17.46 6.42
C PHE A 264 1.84 -16.28 7.15
N ALA A 265 2.63 -15.49 7.88
CA ALA A 265 2.19 -14.25 8.48
C ALA A 265 3.08 -13.10 8.03
N TRP A 266 2.49 -11.95 7.77
CA TRP A 266 3.27 -10.73 7.54
C TRP A 266 4.00 -10.32 8.82
N PRO A 267 5.24 -9.81 8.72
CA PRO A 267 5.89 -9.13 9.83
C PRO A 267 5.08 -7.90 10.24
N ARG A 268 5.48 -7.25 11.34
CA ARG A 268 4.87 -5.97 11.73
C ARG A 268 5.20 -4.91 10.67
N LEU A 269 4.23 -4.64 9.80
CA LEU A 269 4.37 -3.68 8.71
C LEU A 269 4.28 -2.24 9.21
N ASP A 270 5.09 -1.38 8.59
CA ASP A 270 5.08 0.07 8.72
C ASP A 270 5.22 0.72 7.33
N SER A 271 5.20 2.05 7.25
CA SER A 271 5.25 2.76 5.95
C SER A 271 6.50 2.44 5.12
N ARG A 272 7.62 2.04 5.75
CA ARG A 272 8.87 1.73 5.05
C ARG A 272 8.75 0.47 4.20
N HIS A 273 7.91 -0.48 4.61
CA HIS A 273 7.61 -1.70 3.86
C HIS A 273 6.80 -1.44 2.58
N PHE A 274 6.31 -0.21 2.40
CA PHE A 274 5.48 0.20 1.28
C PHE A 274 6.17 1.26 0.41
N SER A 275 7.48 1.44 0.58
CA SER A 275 8.30 2.37 -0.19
C SER A 275 9.34 1.62 -1.03
N PRO A 276 9.42 1.87 -2.34
CA PRO A 276 10.45 1.26 -3.20
C PRO A 276 11.85 1.76 -2.85
N ASN A 277 11.96 2.89 -2.13
CA ASN A 277 13.22 3.48 -1.67
C ASN A 277 13.66 2.96 -0.29
N SER A 278 12.90 2.06 0.33
CA SER A 278 13.16 1.54 1.67
C SER A 278 12.98 0.01 1.73
N LEU A 279 12.30 -0.52 2.75
CA LEU A 279 12.12 -1.97 2.96
C LEU A 279 11.19 -2.63 1.93
N GLY A 280 10.30 -1.86 1.30
CA GLY A 280 9.34 -2.35 0.30
C GLY A 280 9.91 -2.54 -1.11
N ARG A 281 11.24 -2.57 -1.27
CA ARG A 281 11.89 -2.63 -2.58
C ARG A 281 11.75 -3.99 -3.24
N CYS A 282 11.52 -4.00 -4.54
CA CYS A 282 11.71 -5.18 -5.36
C CYS A 282 13.20 -5.55 -5.39
N GLU A 283 13.52 -6.78 -5.02
CA GLU A 283 14.89 -7.30 -4.97
C GLU A 283 15.56 -7.31 -6.35
N GLU A 284 14.79 -7.56 -7.41
CA GLU A 284 15.32 -7.73 -8.78
C GLU A 284 15.80 -6.42 -9.41
N CYS A 285 15.04 -5.33 -9.25
CA CYS A 285 15.43 -4.01 -9.76
C CYS A 285 16.03 -3.09 -8.69
N ASP A 286 16.20 -3.57 -7.45
CA ASP A 286 16.60 -2.77 -6.27
C ASP A 286 15.78 -1.47 -6.13
N GLY A 287 14.46 -1.60 -6.21
CA GLY A 287 13.54 -0.46 -6.06
C GLY A 287 13.41 0.48 -7.26
N ARG A 288 14.18 0.29 -8.34
CA ARG A 288 14.18 1.20 -9.50
C ARG A 288 12.96 1.10 -10.41
N GLY A 289 12.27 -0.05 -10.42
CA GLY A 289 11.19 -0.33 -11.37
C GLY A 289 11.69 -0.73 -12.77
N VAL A 290 12.94 -0.42 -13.10
CA VAL A 290 13.59 -0.78 -14.37
C VAL A 290 14.85 -1.61 -14.12
N ILE A 291 15.21 -2.43 -15.09
CA ILE A 291 16.50 -3.14 -15.13
C ILE A 291 17.49 -2.22 -15.85
N ILE A 292 18.60 -1.94 -15.17
CA ILE A 292 19.73 -1.19 -15.73
C ILE A 292 20.89 -2.17 -15.72
N GLU A 293 21.39 -2.53 -16.89
CA GLU A 293 22.60 -3.32 -17.05
C GLU A 293 23.80 -2.50 -16.57
N ASP A 294 24.74 -3.14 -15.87
CA ASP A 294 25.89 -2.47 -15.27
C ASP A 294 26.84 -1.92 -16.34
N GLU A 295 27.55 -0.85 -16.00
CA GLU A 295 28.38 -0.07 -16.94
C GLU A 295 29.59 -0.83 -17.52
N ASP A 296 29.86 -2.06 -17.08
CA ASP A 296 30.96 -2.90 -17.58
C ASP A 296 30.71 -3.47 -19.00
N ASP A 297 29.49 -3.35 -19.53
CA ASP A 297 29.15 -3.73 -20.93
C ASP A 297 29.24 -2.56 -21.93
N LYS A 298 29.72 -1.38 -21.51
CA LYS A 298 29.82 -0.16 -22.35
C LYS A 298 30.93 -0.19 -23.42
N GLU A 299 31.56 -1.31 -23.71
CA GLU A 299 32.54 -1.42 -24.80
C GLU A 299 31.93 -1.62 -26.20
N LYS A 300 30.60 -1.72 -26.33
CA LYS A 300 29.93 -1.79 -27.63
C LYS A 300 29.09 -0.54 -27.84
N GLY A 301 29.62 0.36 -28.68
CA GLY A 301 29.04 1.66 -28.99
C GLY A 301 27.69 1.57 -29.72
N GLU A 302 26.62 1.32 -28.98
CA GLU A 302 25.24 1.51 -29.45
C GLU A 302 24.55 2.66 -28.70
N GLU A 303 23.80 3.41 -29.49
CA GLU A 303 23.05 4.62 -29.15
C GLU A 303 21.87 4.29 -28.23
N SER A 304 21.66 5.12 -27.19
CA SER A 304 20.46 5.18 -26.33
C SER A 304 19.94 3.84 -25.77
N PHE A 305 20.45 3.47 -24.59
CA PHE A 305 19.89 2.37 -23.81
C PHE A 305 18.59 2.84 -23.12
N GLU A 306 17.43 2.48 -23.66
CA GLU A 306 16.16 2.64 -22.94
C GLU A 306 16.05 1.52 -21.89
N PRO A 307 16.00 1.86 -20.58
CA PRO A 307 16.01 0.84 -19.54
C PRO A 307 14.70 0.03 -19.56
N GLU A 308 14.82 -1.29 -19.60
CA GLU A 308 13.66 -2.19 -19.67
C GLU A 308 12.87 -2.18 -18.35
N THR A 309 11.55 -2.30 -18.46
CA THR A 309 10.68 -2.38 -17.28
C THR A 309 10.90 -3.72 -16.55
N CYS A 310 11.13 -3.68 -15.24
CA CYS A 310 11.30 -4.89 -14.44
C CYS A 310 10.05 -5.78 -14.50
N HIS A 311 10.21 -7.02 -14.95
CA HIS A 311 9.10 -7.95 -15.15
C HIS A 311 8.39 -8.33 -13.85
N ASN A 312 9.10 -8.32 -12.72
CA ASN A 312 8.59 -8.82 -11.45
C ASN A 312 7.70 -7.79 -10.71
N CYS A 313 8.15 -6.54 -10.65
CA CYS A 313 7.38 -5.44 -10.07
C CYS A 313 6.55 -4.64 -11.09
N HIS A 314 6.69 -4.95 -12.39
CA HIS A 314 6.06 -4.27 -13.53
C HIS A 314 6.27 -2.75 -13.51
N GLY A 315 7.48 -2.27 -13.17
CA GLY A 315 7.76 -0.83 -13.17
C GLY A 315 7.54 -0.10 -11.86
N THR A 316 6.93 -0.73 -10.84
CA THR A 316 6.62 -0.04 -9.58
C THR A 316 7.80 0.09 -8.62
N GLY A 317 8.83 -0.75 -8.77
CA GLY A 317 9.92 -0.87 -7.82
C GLY A 317 9.54 -1.49 -6.48
N LEU A 318 8.28 -1.89 -6.28
CA LEU A 318 7.78 -2.45 -5.02
C LEU A 318 7.91 -3.99 -4.99
N ASP A 319 8.13 -4.55 -3.81
CA ASP A 319 8.10 -5.99 -3.58
C ASP A 319 6.78 -6.58 -4.15
N PRO A 320 6.87 -7.53 -5.10
CA PRO A 320 5.71 -8.17 -5.72
C PRO A 320 4.73 -8.77 -4.71
N LYS A 321 5.19 -9.22 -3.54
CA LYS A 321 4.33 -9.80 -2.49
C LYS A 321 3.32 -8.79 -1.96
N LEU A 322 3.63 -7.49 -1.99
CA LEU A 322 2.72 -6.44 -1.51
C LEU A 322 1.44 -6.33 -2.37
N LYS A 323 1.38 -6.98 -3.55
CA LYS A 323 0.16 -7.11 -4.34
C LYS A 323 -0.98 -7.79 -3.56
N SER A 324 -0.64 -8.63 -2.59
CA SER A 324 -1.60 -9.32 -1.72
C SER A 324 -2.05 -8.49 -0.51
N ILE A 325 -1.57 -7.25 -0.35
CA ILE A 325 -2.07 -6.31 0.64
C ILE A 325 -3.00 -5.32 -0.05
N VAL A 326 -4.28 -5.31 0.34
CA VAL A 326 -5.36 -4.71 -0.45
C VAL A 326 -6.19 -3.75 0.39
N PHE A 327 -6.34 -2.51 -0.09
CA PHE A 327 -7.22 -1.51 0.50
C PHE A 327 -8.43 -1.28 -0.42
N ARG A 328 -9.64 -1.55 0.08
CA ARG A 328 -10.91 -1.53 -0.71
C ARG A 328 -10.77 -2.22 -2.08
N GLY A 329 -10.11 -3.39 -2.10
CA GLY A 329 -9.92 -4.19 -3.32
C GLY A 329 -8.83 -3.70 -4.30
N ARG A 330 -8.02 -2.70 -3.94
CA ARG A 330 -6.84 -2.28 -4.72
C ARG A 330 -5.54 -2.44 -3.93
N SER A 331 -4.52 -3.03 -4.55
CA SER A 331 -3.18 -3.16 -3.96
C SER A 331 -2.39 -1.87 -4.09
N ILE A 332 -1.32 -1.73 -3.29
CA ILE A 332 -0.50 -0.51 -3.33
C ILE A 332 0.19 -0.31 -4.68
N GLN A 333 0.60 -1.37 -5.37
CA GLN A 333 1.15 -1.28 -6.72
C GLN A 333 0.16 -0.64 -7.69
N LYS A 334 -1.13 -0.99 -7.56
CA LYS A 334 -2.18 -0.40 -8.38
C LYS A 334 -2.34 1.09 -8.08
N PHE A 335 -2.13 1.53 -6.84
CA PHE A 335 -2.10 2.95 -6.50
C PHE A 335 -0.92 3.67 -7.17
N TYR A 336 0.28 3.09 -7.12
CA TYR A 336 1.47 3.64 -7.77
C TYR A 336 1.34 3.74 -9.30
N MET A 337 0.56 2.84 -9.92
CA MET A 337 0.27 2.86 -11.36
C MET A 337 -0.96 3.71 -11.73
N SER A 338 -1.72 4.22 -10.76
CA SER A 338 -2.93 4.99 -11.03
C SER A 338 -2.61 6.44 -11.34
N THR A 339 -3.44 7.09 -12.16
CA THR A 339 -3.34 8.53 -12.32
C THR A 339 -3.80 9.23 -11.04
N ILE A 340 -3.35 10.48 -10.82
CA ILE A 340 -3.80 11.28 -9.67
C ILE A 340 -5.33 11.44 -9.67
N LYS A 341 -5.94 11.53 -10.86
CA LYS A 341 -7.40 11.60 -11.01
C LYS A 341 -8.07 10.31 -10.54
N ASP A 342 -7.57 9.14 -10.94
CA ASP A 342 -8.13 7.85 -10.51
C ASP A 342 -8.01 7.65 -9.00
N LEU A 343 -6.92 8.14 -8.40
CA LEU A 343 -6.73 8.11 -6.95
C LEU A 343 -7.71 9.04 -6.24
N HIS A 344 -7.90 10.26 -6.75
CA HIS A 344 -8.89 11.19 -6.24
C HIS A 344 -10.29 10.57 -6.26
N ASP A 345 -10.71 10.06 -7.42
CA ASP A 345 -12.05 9.46 -7.58
C ASP A 345 -12.23 8.23 -6.69
N PHE A 346 -11.18 7.45 -6.46
CA PHE A 346 -11.21 6.31 -5.53
C PHE A 346 -11.39 6.71 -4.06
N VAL A 347 -10.81 7.85 -3.63
CA VAL A 347 -10.93 8.33 -2.25
C VAL A 347 -12.33 8.87 -1.96
N TYR A 348 -12.98 9.48 -2.95
CA TYR A 348 -14.31 10.10 -2.82
C TYR A 348 -15.48 9.22 -3.28
N ALA A 349 -15.20 8.00 -3.75
CA ALA A 349 -16.19 6.93 -3.93
C ALA A 349 -16.44 6.18 -2.60
#